data_AF-A0A7C3Q9D1-F1
#
_entry.id   AF-A0A7C3Q9D1-F1
#
_cell.length_a   1.000
_cell.length_b   1.000
_cell.length_c   1.000
_cell.angle_alpha   90.00
_cell.angle_beta   90.00
_cell.angle_gamma   90.00
#
_symmetry.space_group_name_H-M   'P 1'
#
loop_
_entity.id
_entity.type
_entity.pdbx_description
1 polymer ?
#
loop_
_entity_poly.entity_id
_entity_poly.type
_entity_poly.pdbx_seq_one_letter_code
_entity_poly.pdbx_strand_id
1 'polypeptide(L)'
;MRHLLTAPLAAACWLALAGCATSPWESAYVGLRPLAGARVDTGEQVRVQQVPWERIEAMLKEQDAEVASSDVHPDQWSAEQKGESKAKMLRWLQVSGDAASIDVLGRSTFRTTDGVRPETEEGRGELVKLARKLGGDLVVWSSRSLGKSEKVVDRPVTSYRSGTISYVDRKGKVRTQSYSDSETTWVPTRVVADEMEFVAYFLDRRSEAR
;
A
#
# COMPACT_ATOMS: atom_id res chain seq x y z
N MET A 1 4.59 -33.09 -56.95
CA MET A 1 3.49 -33.48 -56.03
C MET A 1 4.07 -33.86 -54.67
N ARG A 2 3.91 -32.95 -53.69
CA ARG A 2 3.68 -33.17 -52.25
C ARG A 2 4.28 -32.00 -51.47
N HIS A 3 3.37 -31.23 -50.91
CA HIS A 3 3.59 -30.02 -50.14
C HIS A 3 4.26 -30.35 -48.80
N LEU A 4 5.36 -29.67 -48.48
CA LEU A 4 5.87 -29.57 -47.11
C LEU A 4 5.19 -28.36 -46.46
N LEU A 5 4.17 -28.65 -45.66
CA LEU A 5 3.43 -27.70 -44.83
C LEU A 5 4.09 -27.58 -43.45
N THR A 6 4.53 -26.36 -43.14
CA THR A 6 4.32 -25.62 -41.87
C THR A 6 4.47 -26.33 -40.52
N ALA A 7 5.38 -25.82 -39.68
CA ALA A 7 5.03 -25.17 -38.40
C ALA A 7 6.27 -24.54 -37.72
N PRO A 8 6.39 -23.20 -37.63
CA PRO A 8 7.29 -22.57 -36.67
C PRO A 8 6.68 -22.66 -35.26
N LEU A 9 7.46 -23.20 -34.32
CA LEU A 9 7.17 -23.22 -32.89
C LEU A 9 7.05 -21.77 -32.39
N ALA A 10 5.83 -21.25 -32.28
CA ALA A 10 5.55 -19.99 -31.61
C ALA A 10 5.75 -20.21 -30.10
N ALA A 11 6.93 -19.83 -29.60
CA ALA A 11 7.18 -19.66 -28.18
C ALA A 11 6.29 -18.53 -27.66
N ALA A 12 5.09 -18.89 -27.19
CA ALA A 12 4.17 -17.99 -26.54
C ALA A 12 4.84 -17.47 -25.26
N CYS A 13 5.31 -16.22 -25.32
CA CYS A 13 5.66 -15.41 -24.16
C CYS A 13 4.44 -15.32 -23.24
N TRP A 14 4.36 -16.22 -22.27
CA TRP A 14 3.64 -16.00 -21.03
C TRP A 14 4.44 -14.98 -20.20
N LEU A 15 4.48 -13.74 -20.66
CA LEU A 15 4.74 -12.59 -19.81
C LEU A 15 3.53 -12.48 -18.91
N ALA A 16 3.63 -13.15 -17.76
CA ALA A 16 2.76 -12.92 -16.63
C ALA A 16 2.58 -11.41 -16.48
N LEU A 17 1.34 -10.96 -16.62
CA LEU A 17 0.86 -9.70 -16.12
C LEU A 17 1.06 -9.73 -14.60
N ALA A 18 2.30 -9.55 -14.14
CA ALA A 18 2.59 -9.07 -12.81
C ALA A 18 2.01 -7.66 -12.78
N GLY A 19 0.70 -7.57 -12.51
CA GLY A 19 0.07 -6.31 -12.16
C GLY A 19 0.95 -5.70 -11.09
N CYS A 20 1.51 -4.53 -11.38
CA CYS A 20 2.28 -3.79 -10.38
C CYS A 20 1.30 -3.53 -9.24
N ALA A 21 1.36 -4.34 -8.18
CA ALA A 21 0.59 -4.09 -6.97
C ALA A 21 1.08 -2.73 -6.45
N THR A 22 0.21 -1.73 -6.58
CA THR A 22 0.46 -0.40 -6.04
C THR A 22 0.51 -0.54 -4.53
N SER A 23 1.58 -0.04 -3.90
CA SER A 23 1.71 -0.13 -2.44
C SER A 23 0.57 0.65 -1.77
N PRO A 24 0.13 0.25 -0.56
CA PRO A 24 -0.94 0.98 0.14
C PRO A 24 -0.59 2.45 0.35
N TRP A 25 0.70 2.75 0.53
CA TRP A 25 1.25 4.11 0.60
C TRP A 25 0.97 4.91 -0.65
N GLU A 26 1.17 4.32 -1.83
CA GLU A 26 0.97 4.99 -3.11
C GLU A 26 -0.52 5.15 -3.42
N SER A 27 -1.36 4.15 -3.09
CA SER A 27 -2.80 4.23 -3.31
C SER A 27 -3.49 5.28 -2.43
N ALA A 28 -2.98 5.50 -1.23
CA ALA A 28 -3.54 6.44 -0.25
C ALA A 28 -2.90 7.83 -0.30
N TYR A 29 -2.01 8.08 -1.26
CA TYR A 29 -1.26 9.33 -1.34
C TYR A 29 -2.16 10.50 -1.79
N VAL A 30 -2.07 11.59 -1.05
CA VAL A 30 -2.69 12.89 -1.36
C VAL A 30 -1.60 13.95 -1.24
N GLY A 31 -1.36 14.71 -2.31
CA GLY A 31 -0.32 15.73 -2.28
C GLY A 31 -0.26 16.61 -3.53
N LEU A 32 0.74 17.48 -3.54
CA LEU A 32 0.90 18.55 -4.53
C LEU A 32 1.41 18.03 -5.87
N ARG A 33 2.07 16.87 -5.89
CA ARG A 33 2.68 16.31 -7.10
C ARG A 33 1.91 15.07 -7.58
N PRO A 34 1.48 15.04 -8.86
CA PRO A 34 0.90 13.83 -9.41
C PRO A 34 1.96 12.72 -9.48
N LEU A 35 1.56 11.50 -9.12
CA LEU A 35 2.43 10.31 -9.18
C LEU A 35 2.81 9.89 -10.61
N ALA A 36 2.26 10.54 -11.64
CA ALA A 36 2.53 10.23 -13.03
C ALA A 36 3.75 11.02 -13.56
N GLY A 37 4.85 10.31 -13.86
CA GLY A 37 5.78 10.73 -14.91
C GLY A 37 7.12 11.36 -14.51
N ALA A 38 7.35 11.75 -13.26
CA ALA A 38 8.63 12.35 -12.86
C ALA A 38 9.38 11.44 -11.87
N ARG A 39 10.34 10.64 -12.36
CA ARG A 39 11.41 10.14 -11.49
C ARG A 39 12.38 11.29 -11.28
N VAL A 40 12.27 11.98 -10.15
CA VAL A 40 13.37 12.82 -9.68
C VAL A 40 14.36 11.86 -9.02
N ASP A 41 15.28 11.30 -9.81
CA ASP A 41 16.39 10.56 -9.22
C ASP A 41 17.33 11.57 -8.58
N THR A 42 17.26 11.66 -7.26
CA THR A 42 18.02 12.62 -6.48
C THR A 42 19.41 12.12 -6.14
N GLY A 43 19.72 10.82 -6.37
CA GLY A 43 20.96 10.17 -5.92
C GLY A 43 21.16 10.17 -4.39
N GLU A 44 20.22 10.75 -3.65
CA GLU A 44 20.36 11.08 -2.23
C GLU A 44 19.65 10.05 -1.35
N GLN A 45 20.17 9.87 -0.14
CA GLN A 45 19.66 8.87 0.79
C GLN A 45 18.37 9.38 1.45
N VAL A 46 17.23 8.80 1.05
CA VAL A 46 15.95 9.06 1.72
C VAL A 46 16.03 8.56 3.17
N ARG A 47 15.77 9.47 4.10
CA ARG A 47 15.62 9.17 5.52
C ARG A 47 14.17 8.81 5.82
N VAL A 48 13.97 7.67 6.46
CA VAL A 48 12.65 7.27 6.98
C VAL A 48 12.75 7.21 8.49
N GLN A 49 11.90 7.97 9.18
CA GLN A 49 11.82 8.02 10.63
C GLN A 49 10.40 7.78 11.12
N GLN A 50 10.29 7.09 12.24
CA GLN A 50 9.02 6.89 12.93
C GLN A 50 8.85 7.96 14.01
N VAL A 51 7.63 8.45 14.18
CA VAL A 51 7.24 9.31 15.30
C VAL A 51 6.09 8.67 16.09
N PRO A 52 5.99 8.92 17.41
CA PRO A 52 4.86 8.44 18.22
C PRO A 52 3.53 8.97 17.68
N TRP A 53 2.49 8.13 17.72
CA TRP A 53 1.17 8.46 17.19
C TRP A 53 0.53 9.63 17.93
N GLU A 54 0.74 9.69 19.24
CA GLU A 54 0.20 10.72 20.14
C GLU A 54 0.63 12.13 19.70
N ARG A 55 1.82 12.25 19.09
CA ARG A 55 2.29 13.52 18.52
C ARG A 55 1.50 13.90 17.28
N ILE A 56 1.21 12.94 16.40
CA ILE A 56 0.40 13.20 15.22
C ILE A 56 -1.03 13.57 15.62
N GLU A 57 -1.61 12.87 16.58
CA GLU A 57 -2.96 13.14 17.07
C GLU A 57 -3.05 14.52 17.73
N ALA A 58 -2.09 14.88 18.58
CA ALA A 58 -2.03 16.20 19.20
C ALA A 58 -1.88 17.31 18.14
N MET A 59 -1.01 17.11 17.14
CA MET A 59 -0.84 18.03 16.01
C MET A 59 -2.14 18.23 15.23
N LEU A 60 -2.83 17.15 14.85
CA LEU A 60 -4.09 17.23 14.11
C LEU A 60 -5.17 17.95 14.92
N LYS A 61 -5.30 17.61 16.21
CA LYS A 61 -6.25 18.28 17.12
C LYS A 61 -5.96 19.77 17.25
N GLU A 62 -4.68 20.14 17.33
CA GLU A 62 -4.28 21.54 17.43
C GLU A 62 -4.54 22.30 16.13
N GLN A 63 -4.26 21.70 14.97
CA GLN A 63 -4.59 22.26 13.66
C GLN A 63 -6.11 22.45 13.51
N ASP A 64 -6.91 21.44 13.87
CA ASP A 64 -8.37 21.53 13.81
C ASP A 64 -8.91 22.64 14.71
N ALA A 65 -8.35 22.80 15.91
CA ALA A 65 -8.72 23.89 16.82
C ALA A 65 -8.34 25.27 16.25
N GLU A 66 -7.17 25.40 15.62
CA GLU A 66 -6.71 26.63 14.97
C GLU A 66 -7.63 27.01 13.81
N VAL A 67 -7.97 26.04 12.95
CA VAL A 67 -8.93 26.22 11.86
C VAL A 67 -10.32 26.61 12.39
N ALA A 68 -10.81 25.92 13.42
CA ALA A 68 -12.13 26.22 14.00
C ALA A 68 -12.20 27.58 14.69
N SER A 69 -11.07 28.07 15.21
CA SER A 69 -10.98 29.40 15.84
C SER A 69 -10.77 30.55 14.84
N SER A 70 -10.47 30.24 13.58
CA SER A 70 -10.21 31.23 12.54
C SER A 70 -11.48 31.60 11.79
N ASP A 71 -11.76 32.90 11.67
CA ASP A 71 -12.84 33.41 10.81
C ASP A 71 -12.52 33.27 9.31
N VAL A 72 -11.28 32.89 8.97
CA VAL A 72 -10.78 32.78 7.58
C VAL A 72 -10.51 31.31 7.26
N HIS A 73 -11.09 30.85 6.14
CA HIS A 73 -10.85 29.49 5.64
C HIS A 73 -9.36 29.25 5.34
N PRO A 74 -8.77 28.07 5.64
CA PRO A 74 -7.33 27.81 5.47
C PRO A 74 -6.75 28.13 4.09
N ASP A 75 -7.55 27.94 3.04
CA ASP A 75 -7.13 28.27 1.68
C ASP A 75 -6.89 29.78 1.47
N GLN A 76 -7.58 30.61 2.25
CA GLN A 76 -7.51 32.07 2.23
C GLN A 76 -6.52 32.64 3.26
N TRP A 77 -5.85 31.79 4.04
CA TRP A 77 -4.80 32.24 4.95
C TRP A 77 -3.68 32.97 4.20
N SER A 78 -3.12 33.98 4.87
CA SER A 78 -1.94 34.71 4.37
C SER A 78 -0.74 33.76 4.25
N ALA A 79 0.27 34.17 3.48
CA ALA A 79 1.51 33.39 3.34
C ALA A 79 2.22 33.22 4.69
N GLU A 80 2.15 34.23 5.56
CA GLU A 80 2.70 34.20 6.92
C GLU A 80 1.98 33.16 7.78
N GLN A 81 0.64 33.18 7.82
CA GLN A 81 -0.16 32.19 8.56
C GLN A 81 0.10 30.75 8.07
N LYS A 82 0.17 30.55 6.75
CA LYS A 82 0.51 29.24 6.17
C LYS A 82 1.93 28.81 6.56
N GLY A 83 2.88 29.74 6.59
CA GLY A 83 4.26 29.51 7.03
C GLY A 83 4.35 29.11 8.50
N GLU A 84 3.64 29.81 9.39
CA GLU A 84 3.58 29.51 10.82
C GLU A 84 2.95 28.14 11.10
N SER A 85 1.81 27.85 10.47
CA SER A 85 1.12 26.57 10.60
C SER A 85 1.98 25.41 10.09
N LYS A 86 2.68 25.60 8.95
CA LYS A 86 3.66 24.65 8.43
C LYS A 86 4.84 24.45 9.39
N ALA A 87 5.43 25.51 9.93
CA ALA A 87 6.52 25.42 10.89
C ALA A 87 6.12 24.64 12.14
N LYS A 88 4.90 24.87 12.63
CA LYS A 88 4.31 24.16 13.76
C LYS A 88 4.12 22.67 13.47
N MET A 89 3.58 22.33 12.30
CA MET A 89 3.47 20.95 11.83
C MET A 89 4.84 20.23 11.80
N LEU A 90 5.87 20.88 11.23
CA LEU A 90 7.22 20.30 11.15
C LEU A 90 7.84 20.04 12.53
N ARG A 91 7.59 20.91 13.52
CA ARG A 91 7.99 20.69 14.92
C ARG A 91 7.32 19.45 15.53
N TRP A 92 6.02 19.26 15.26
CA TRP A 92 5.30 18.07 15.72
C TRP A 92 5.87 16.79 15.11
N LEU A 93 6.20 16.81 13.82
CA LEU A 93 6.85 15.74 13.07
C LEU A 93 8.33 15.50 13.44
N GLN A 94 8.88 16.27 14.39
CA GLN A 94 10.29 16.21 14.81
C GLN A 94 11.26 16.43 13.65
N VAL A 95 10.91 17.33 12.72
CA VAL A 95 11.76 17.72 11.60
C VAL A 95 12.50 19.00 11.99
N SER A 96 13.82 18.94 11.98
CA SER A 96 14.67 20.11 12.19
C SER A 96 15.01 20.78 10.87
N GLY A 97 15.05 22.12 10.88
CA GLY A 97 15.36 22.95 9.72
C GLY A 97 14.50 24.22 9.69
N ASP A 98 14.79 25.12 8.76
CA ASP A 98 13.91 26.24 8.48
C ASP A 98 12.63 25.71 7.81
N ALA A 99 11.46 26.15 8.29
CA ALA A 99 10.20 25.79 7.67
C ALA A 99 10.08 26.35 6.25
N ALA A 100 10.75 27.46 5.94
CA ALA A 100 10.76 28.01 4.58
C ALA A 100 11.44 27.06 3.57
N SER A 101 12.45 26.30 4.00
CA SER A 101 13.30 25.45 3.16
C SER A 101 12.84 24.00 2.99
N ILE A 102 11.74 23.63 3.66
CA ILE A 102 11.22 22.27 3.68
C ILE A 102 9.89 22.23 2.95
N ASP A 103 9.81 21.59 1.80
CA ASP A 103 8.55 21.39 1.09
C ASP A 103 7.84 20.14 1.58
N VAL A 104 6.53 20.28 1.84
CA VAL A 104 5.66 19.17 2.20
C VAL A 104 5.04 18.66 0.91
N LEU A 105 5.56 17.54 0.40
CA LEU A 105 5.15 17.00 -0.90
C LEU A 105 3.74 16.40 -0.83
N GLY A 106 3.39 15.81 0.31
CA GLY A 106 2.07 15.23 0.54
C GLY A 106 2.06 14.28 1.73
N ARG A 107 0.95 13.57 1.89
CA ARG A 107 0.77 12.55 2.92
C ARG A 107 0.05 11.33 2.38
N SER A 108 0.26 10.19 3.03
CA SER A 108 -0.56 9.00 2.86
C SER A 108 -1.19 8.63 4.19
N THR A 109 -2.49 8.39 4.20
CA THR A 109 -3.22 7.95 5.40
C THR A 109 -4.19 6.85 5.02
N PHE A 110 -4.11 5.71 5.70
CA PHE A 110 -5.00 4.59 5.46
C PHE A 110 -5.15 3.70 6.70
N ARG A 111 -6.22 2.92 6.69
CA ARG A 111 -6.46 1.84 7.64
C ARG A 111 -6.36 0.52 6.92
N THR A 112 -5.79 -0.47 7.57
CA THR A 112 -5.69 -1.80 7.00
C THR A 112 -5.63 -2.87 8.07
N THR A 113 -6.15 -4.04 7.72
CA THR A 113 -5.94 -5.29 8.46
C THR A 113 -4.83 -6.14 7.82
N ASP A 114 -4.21 -5.64 6.74
CA ASP A 114 -3.06 -6.24 6.10
C ASP A 114 -1.79 -5.95 6.91
N GLY A 115 -0.85 -6.90 6.89
CA GLY A 115 0.38 -6.84 7.68
C GLY A 115 1.43 -5.86 7.14
N VAL A 116 1.09 -4.57 7.04
CA VAL A 116 2.03 -3.50 6.67
C VAL A 116 3.05 -3.30 7.79
N ARG A 117 4.35 -3.36 7.45
CA ARG A 117 5.46 -3.31 8.41
C ARG A 117 6.55 -2.32 7.99
N PRO A 118 6.36 -1.01 8.18
CA PRO A 118 7.29 0.03 7.71
C PRO A 118 8.67 -0.02 8.38
N GLU A 119 8.78 -0.69 9.53
CA GLU A 119 10.00 -0.94 10.27
C GLU A 119 10.89 -2.01 9.64
N THR A 120 10.34 -2.87 8.77
CA THR A 120 11.11 -3.89 8.04
C THR A 120 11.78 -3.28 6.81
N GLU A 121 12.82 -3.94 6.29
CA GLU A 121 13.52 -3.46 5.08
C GLU A 121 12.58 -3.34 3.87
N GLU A 122 11.65 -4.28 3.71
CA GLU A 122 10.67 -4.27 2.62
C GLU A 122 9.72 -3.08 2.74
N GLY A 123 9.06 -2.92 3.90
CA GLY A 123 8.13 -1.81 4.13
C GLY A 123 8.83 -0.44 4.11
N ARG A 124 10.05 -0.35 4.64
CA ARG A 124 10.90 0.84 4.51
C ARG A 124 11.23 1.11 3.04
N GLY A 125 11.54 0.08 2.27
CA GLY A 125 11.81 0.16 0.84
C GLY A 125 10.63 0.75 0.04
N GLU A 126 9.40 0.41 0.40
CA GLU A 126 8.20 1.01 -0.22
C GLU A 126 8.09 2.52 0.03
N LEU A 127 8.30 2.95 1.28
CA LEU A 127 8.30 4.37 1.65
C LEU A 127 9.41 5.14 0.94
N VAL A 128 10.63 4.58 0.89
CA VAL A 128 11.78 5.16 0.18
C VAL A 128 11.48 5.28 -1.31
N LYS A 129 10.91 4.24 -1.92
CA LYS A 129 10.56 4.23 -3.34
C LYS A 129 9.53 5.32 -3.68
N LEU A 130 8.51 5.48 -2.83
CA LEU A 130 7.50 6.53 -3.01
C LEU A 130 8.08 7.93 -2.80
N ALA A 131 8.88 8.13 -1.75
CA ALA A 131 9.55 9.41 -1.51
C ALA A 131 10.43 9.85 -2.68
N ARG A 132 11.26 8.93 -3.22
CA ARG A 132 12.07 9.18 -4.42
C ARG A 132 11.21 9.54 -5.63
N LYS A 133 10.09 8.83 -5.82
CA LYS A 133 9.14 9.12 -6.89
C LYS A 133 8.55 10.53 -6.77
N LEU A 134 8.35 11.02 -5.55
CA LEU A 134 7.87 12.39 -5.29
C LEU A 134 9.00 13.44 -5.36
N GLY A 135 10.26 13.00 -5.30
CA GLY A 135 11.46 13.83 -5.21
C GLY A 135 11.81 14.27 -3.80
N GLY A 136 11.24 13.63 -2.77
CA GLY A 136 11.53 13.90 -1.36
C GLY A 136 12.75 13.13 -0.84
N ASP A 137 13.33 13.66 0.23
CA ASP A 137 14.51 13.12 0.92
C ASP A 137 14.20 12.66 2.36
N LEU A 138 13.00 12.95 2.87
CA LEU A 138 12.57 12.60 4.22
C LEU A 138 11.13 12.07 4.24
N VAL A 139 10.92 10.98 4.96
CA VAL A 139 9.61 10.40 5.28
C VAL A 139 9.47 10.31 6.78
N VAL A 140 8.39 10.90 7.30
CA VAL A 140 7.99 10.76 8.70
C VAL A 140 6.73 9.93 8.75
N TRP A 141 6.76 8.78 9.41
CA TRP A 141 5.60 7.90 9.51
C TRP A 141 5.21 7.60 10.96
N SER A 142 3.95 7.21 11.14
CA SER A 142 3.43 6.74 12.41
C SER A 142 2.32 5.72 12.17
N SER A 143 2.03 4.92 13.20
CA SER A 143 0.97 3.92 13.17
C SER A 143 0.34 3.74 14.55
N ARG A 144 -0.94 3.39 14.60
CA ARG A 144 -1.62 2.92 15.82
C ARG A 144 -2.48 1.70 15.55
N SER A 145 -2.73 0.92 16.60
CA SER A 145 -3.75 -0.12 16.58
C SER A 145 -5.13 0.50 16.82
N LEU A 146 -6.11 0.12 16.00
CA LEU A 146 -7.53 0.45 16.16
C LEU A 146 -8.30 -0.67 16.85
N GLY A 147 -7.63 -1.75 17.25
CA GLY A 147 -8.25 -2.95 17.81
C GLY A 147 -8.56 -3.98 16.72
N LYS A 148 -9.67 -4.71 16.91
CA LYS A 148 -10.04 -5.85 16.06
C LYS A 148 -11.17 -5.49 15.11
N SER A 149 -11.04 -5.92 13.86
CA SER A 149 -12.01 -5.69 12.78
C SER A 149 -12.26 -6.97 12.00
N GLU A 150 -13.42 -7.08 11.35
CA GLU A 150 -13.76 -8.25 10.53
C GLU A 150 -13.18 -8.11 9.12
N LYS A 151 -12.48 -9.13 8.66
CA LYS A 151 -12.00 -9.26 7.27
C LYS A 151 -12.54 -10.55 6.66
N VAL A 152 -12.99 -10.48 5.41
CA VAL A 152 -13.31 -11.68 4.62
C VAL A 152 -12.03 -12.17 3.96
N VAL A 153 -11.65 -13.42 4.23
CA VAL A 153 -10.50 -14.08 3.61
C VAL A 153 -10.97 -15.39 3.00
N ASP A 154 -10.54 -15.66 1.78
CA ASP A 154 -10.82 -16.93 1.13
C ASP A 154 -9.96 -18.04 1.75
N ARG A 155 -10.62 -19.07 2.29
CA ARG A 155 -9.96 -20.24 2.87
C ARG A 155 -10.15 -21.43 1.93
N PRO A 156 -9.08 -22.20 1.66
CA PRO A 156 -9.21 -23.42 0.87
C PRO A 156 -9.89 -24.49 1.72
N VAL A 157 -11.00 -25.01 1.21
CA VAL A 157 -11.68 -26.17 1.78
C VAL A 157 -11.54 -27.31 0.80
N THR A 158 -10.84 -28.37 1.20
CA THR A 158 -10.70 -29.58 0.38
C THR A 158 -11.75 -30.59 0.78
N SER A 159 -12.64 -30.93 -0.15
CA SER A 159 -13.59 -32.03 -0.01
C SER A 159 -13.02 -33.29 -0.64
N TYR A 160 -13.25 -34.43 0.00
CA TYR A 160 -12.82 -35.74 -0.50
C TYR A 160 -14.07 -36.55 -0.83
N ARG A 161 -14.14 -37.09 -2.04
CA ARG A 161 -15.21 -37.98 -2.47
C ARG A 161 -14.60 -39.32 -2.84
N SER A 162 -15.04 -40.38 -2.17
CA SER A 162 -14.74 -41.76 -2.58
C SER A 162 -16.02 -42.49 -2.94
N GLY A 163 -15.93 -43.41 -3.88
CA GLY A 163 -17.07 -44.17 -4.31
C GLY A 163 -16.66 -45.38 -5.14
N THR A 164 -17.65 -46.21 -5.40
CA THR A 164 -17.48 -47.41 -6.20
C THR A 164 -18.50 -47.37 -7.33
N ILE A 165 -18.01 -47.38 -8.57
CA ILE A 165 -18.87 -47.52 -9.76
C ILE A 165 -18.81 -48.96 -10.24
N SER A 166 -19.98 -49.54 -10.47
CA SER A 166 -20.12 -50.84 -11.12
C SER A 166 -20.63 -50.62 -12.53
N TYR A 167 -19.94 -51.15 -13.53
CA TYR A 167 -20.34 -51.08 -14.93
C TYR A 167 -20.22 -52.45 -15.59
N VAL A 168 -21.05 -52.70 -16.60
CA VAL A 168 -20.98 -53.93 -17.39
C VAL A 168 -20.02 -53.70 -18.56
N ASP A 169 -18.97 -54.50 -18.66
CA ASP A 169 -18.01 -54.40 -19.76
C ASP A 169 -18.59 -54.94 -21.09
N ARG A 170 -17.89 -54.71 -22.21
CA ARG A 170 -18.33 -55.19 -23.55
C ARG A 170 -18.49 -56.72 -23.65
N LYS A 171 -18.01 -57.49 -22.66
CA LYS A 171 -18.14 -58.95 -22.57
C LYS A 171 -19.23 -59.39 -21.59
N GLY A 172 -20.06 -58.46 -21.10
CA GLY A 172 -21.16 -58.74 -20.19
C GLY A 172 -20.73 -58.98 -18.73
N LYS A 173 -19.45 -58.78 -18.37
CA LYS A 173 -18.98 -58.95 -16.99
C LYS A 173 -19.16 -57.67 -16.21
N VAL A 174 -19.70 -57.78 -14.99
CA VAL A 174 -19.75 -56.66 -14.04
C VAL A 174 -18.33 -56.38 -13.55
N ARG A 175 -17.88 -55.15 -13.73
CA ARG A 175 -16.61 -54.62 -13.23
C ARG A 175 -16.91 -53.56 -12.20
N THR A 176 -16.11 -53.58 -11.14
CA THR A 176 -16.20 -52.65 -10.03
C THR A 176 -14.93 -51.82 -9.99
N GLN A 177 -15.04 -50.51 -10.03
CA GLN A 177 -13.92 -49.59 -9.92
C GLN A 177 -14.18 -48.64 -8.76
N SER A 178 -13.25 -48.59 -7.82
CA SER A 178 -13.23 -47.57 -6.78
C SER A 178 -12.52 -46.33 -7.29
N TYR A 179 -13.04 -45.16 -6.95
CA TYR A 179 -12.43 -43.87 -7.24
C TYR A 179 -12.30 -43.05 -5.96
N SER A 180 -11.36 -42.11 -5.99
CA SER A 180 -11.11 -41.14 -4.93
C SER A 180 -10.76 -39.82 -5.60
N ASP A 181 -11.62 -38.83 -5.44
CA ASP A 181 -11.45 -37.50 -5.98
C ASP A 181 -11.33 -36.50 -4.83
N SER A 182 -10.54 -35.44 -5.02
CA SER A 182 -10.51 -34.30 -4.11
C SER A 182 -10.73 -33.01 -4.87
N GLU A 183 -11.61 -32.15 -4.36
CA GLU A 183 -11.90 -30.84 -4.92
C GLU A 183 -11.57 -29.77 -3.88
N THR A 184 -10.77 -28.78 -4.25
CA THR A 184 -10.46 -27.62 -3.41
C THR A 184 -11.30 -26.44 -3.84
N THR A 185 -12.19 -25.99 -2.94
CA THR A 185 -13.04 -24.82 -3.15
C THR A 185 -12.61 -23.70 -2.22
N TRP A 186 -12.51 -22.48 -2.74
CA TRP A 186 -12.21 -21.28 -1.96
C TRP A 186 -13.50 -20.72 -1.39
N VAL A 187 -13.61 -20.70 -0.06
CA VAL A 187 -14.83 -20.26 0.64
C VAL A 187 -14.54 -18.95 1.38
N PRO A 188 -15.30 -17.87 1.14
CA PRO A 188 -15.13 -16.62 1.85
C PRO A 188 -15.48 -16.83 3.32
N THR A 189 -14.51 -16.60 4.20
CA THR A 189 -14.66 -16.80 5.64
C THR A 189 -14.38 -15.49 6.35
N ARG A 190 -15.30 -15.08 7.24
CA ARG A 190 -15.07 -13.93 8.12
C ARG A 190 -14.06 -14.31 9.19
N VAL A 191 -12.96 -13.59 9.25
CA VAL A 191 -11.94 -13.71 10.29
C VAL A 191 -11.79 -12.36 10.98
N VAL A 192 -11.48 -12.42 12.28
CA VAL A 192 -11.16 -11.22 13.05
C VAL A 192 -9.66 -10.98 12.91
N ALA A 193 -9.28 -9.78 12.48
CA ALA A 193 -7.90 -9.35 12.33
C ALA A 193 -7.67 -8.02 13.04
N ASP A 194 -6.43 -7.77 13.45
CA ASP A 194 -6.06 -6.49 14.05
C ASP A 194 -6.03 -5.41 12.95
N GLU A 195 -6.75 -4.31 13.17
CA GLU A 195 -6.78 -3.16 12.26
C GLU A 195 -5.79 -2.11 12.75
N MET A 196 -4.98 -1.62 11.81
CA MET A 196 -3.95 -0.63 12.05
C MET A 196 -4.25 0.61 11.21
N GLU A 197 -4.03 1.78 11.79
CA GLU A 197 -4.04 3.05 11.07
C GLU A 197 -2.60 3.52 10.85
N PHE A 198 -2.32 3.96 9.64
CA PHE A 198 -1.01 4.42 9.22
C PHE A 198 -1.09 5.84 8.67
N VAL A 199 -0.05 6.62 8.94
CA VAL A 199 0.16 7.94 8.35
C VAL A 199 1.62 8.12 7.97
N ALA A 200 1.89 8.68 6.80
CA ALA A 200 3.22 9.08 6.37
C ALA A 200 3.19 10.46 5.73
N TYR A 201 4.15 11.32 6.07
CA TYR A 201 4.40 12.62 5.45
C TYR A 201 5.68 12.54 4.61
N PHE A 202 5.61 13.03 3.38
CA PHE A 202 6.74 13.06 2.43
C PHE A 202 7.24 14.49 2.29
N LEU A 203 8.53 14.69 2.55
CA LEU A 203 9.16 16.00 2.66
C LEU A 203 10.38 16.11 1.73
N ASP A 204 10.63 17.32 1.22
CA ASP A 204 11.86 17.68 0.49
C ASP A 204 12.52 18.85 1.21
N ARG A 205 13.67 18.61 1.86
CA ARG A 205 14.38 19.64 2.65
C ARG A 205 15.29 20.56 1.83
N ARG A 206 15.19 20.53 0.50
CA ARG A 206 16.13 21.20 -0.41
C ARG A 206 15.55 22.41 -1.13
N SER A 207 14.37 22.89 -0.75
CA SER A 207 13.68 23.90 -1.55
C SER A 207 14.37 25.26 -1.58
N GLU A 208 15.37 25.51 -0.73
CA GLU A 208 16.24 26.70 -0.78
C GLU A 208 17.40 26.64 -1.77
N ALA A 209 17.82 25.46 -2.23
CA ALA A 209 19.02 25.31 -3.06
C ALA A 209 18.75 25.41 -4.58
N ARG A 210 17.54 25.82 -4.98
CA ARG A 210 17.09 25.95 -6.38
C ARG A 210 16.50 27.32 -6.63
#